data_AF-A0A0D9WC34-F1
#
_entry.id   AF-A0A0D9WC34-F1
#
_cell.length_a   1.000
_cell.length_b   1.000
_cell.length_c   1.000
_cell.angle_alpha   90.00
_cell.angle_beta   90.00
_cell.angle_gamma   90.00
#
_symmetry.space_group_name_H-M   'P 1'
#
loop_
_entity.id
_entity.type
_entity.pdbx_description
1 polymer ?
#
loop_
_entity_poly.entity_id
_entity_poly.type
_entity_poly.pdbx_seq_one_letter_code
_entity_poly.pdbx_strand_id
1 'polypeptide(L)'
;MAAAAAVDPATAYKLLLSCPTGLPQSRVSVKFDQSFDRIPHPDAALEESINEIWNQRLQQNPSLYSGTKFRPQEIGILNHQADEKDLALINERVSREMFDGIIREVVEETGVPANSLTEPVFIGVSRREMNVRPTAFFFTKCSIDSSGVHELYSTAQDGYESTKMYAVSEEELRGMTKRMPGCHCGGFALYKLMRNAAKKL
;
A
#
# COMPACT_ATOMS: atom_id res chain seq x y z
N MET A 1 -4.58 12.08 -37.64
CA MET A 1 -4.53 11.12 -36.50
C MET A 1 -4.02 11.88 -35.29
N ALA A 2 -4.81 11.98 -34.23
CA ALA A 2 -4.31 12.58 -32.98
C ALA A 2 -3.28 11.61 -32.39
N ALA A 3 -2.05 12.09 -32.19
CA ALA A 3 -1.06 11.36 -31.42
C ALA A 3 -1.68 11.06 -30.05
N ALA A 4 -1.71 9.79 -29.64
CA ALA A 4 -2.09 9.44 -28.29
C ALA A 4 -1.20 10.24 -27.34
N ALA A 5 -1.79 11.11 -26.52
CA ALA A 5 -1.05 11.91 -25.56
C ALA A 5 -0.18 10.96 -24.74
N ALA A 6 1.13 11.20 -24.73
CA ALA A 6 2.07 10.38 -23.98
C ALA A 6 1.59 10.32 -22.52
N VAL A 7 1.40 9.10 -22.01
CA VAL A 7 1.04 8.89 -20.61
C VAL A 7 2.17 9.47 -19.77
N ASP A 8 1.84 10.40 -18.86
CA ASP A 8 2.81 10.96 -17.93
C ASP A 8 3.47 9.79 -17.15
N PRO A 9 4.78 9.58 -17.29
CA PRO A 9 5.49 8.49 -16.60
C PRO A 9 5.30 8.50 -15.08
N ALA A 10 5.00 9.65 -14.47
CA ALA A 10 4.69 9.76 -13.05
C ALA A 10 3.38 9.06 -12.66
N THR A 11 2.44 8.95 -13.61
CA THR A 11 1.12 8.32 -13.45
C THR A 11 1.07 6.88 -13.96
N ALA A 12 2.12 6.40 -14.63
CA ALA A 12 2.16 5.07 -15.23
C ALA A 12 2.31 3.94 -14.18
N TYR A 13 1.59 2.84 -14.40
CA TYR A 13 1.55 1.71 -13.47
C TYR A 13 1.29 0.36 -14.13
N LYS A 14 1.63 -0.71 -13.39
CA LYS A 14 1.25 -2.10 -13.69
C LYS A 14 0.46 -2.68 -12.52
N LEU A 15 -0.59 -3.45 -12.82
CA LEU A 15 -1.26 -4.28 -11.82
C LEU A 15 -0.50 -5.60 -11.71
N LEU A 16 0.03 -5.91 -10.53
CA LEU A 16 0.75 -7.17 -10.28
C LEU A 16 -0.20 -8.28 -9.83
N LEU A 17 -1.22 -7.93 -9.05
CA LEU A 17 -2.27 -8.84 -8.62
C LEU A 17 -3.59 -8.06 -8.50
N SER A 18 -4.69 -8.68 -8.90
CA SER A 18 -6.04 -8.15 -8.70
C SER A 18 -6.91 -9.17 -7.97
N CYS A 19 -7.57 -8.73 -6.91
CA CYS A 19 -8.50 -9.53 -6.11
C CYS A 19 -9.88 -8.83 -6.04
N PRO A 20 -10.70 -8.87 -7.11
CA PRO A 20 -11.93 -8.07 -7.20
C PRO A 20 -12.98 -8.41 -6.12
N THR A 21 -12.97 -9.60 -5.55
CA THR A 21 -13.90 -9.96 -4.46
C THR A 21 -13.43 -9.46 -3.09
N GLY A 22 -12.20 -8.94 -2.99
CA GLY A 22 -11.51 -8.74 -1.73
C GLY A 22 -11.08 -10.06 -1.09
N LEU A 23 -9.88 -10.13 -0.55
CA LEU A 23 -9.42 -11.24 0.27
C LEU A 23 -9.34 -10.80 1.74
N PRO A 24 -10.07 -11.45 2.66
CA PRO A 24 -9.85 -11.24 4.09
C PRO A 24 -8.48 -11.80 4.51
N GLN A 25 -7.99 -11.40 5.68
CA GLN A 25 -6.70 -11.85 6.22
C GLN A 25 -6.56 -13.39 6.20
N SER A 26 -7.62 -14.13 6.53
CA SER A 26 -7.62 -15.60 6.54
C SER A 26 -7.37 -16.24 5.17
N ARG A 27 -7.44 -15.47 4.09
CA ARG A 27 -7.17 -15.91 2.70
C ARG A 27 -5.91 -15.30 2.11
N VAL A 28 -5.12 -14.58 2.92
CA VAL A 28 -3.83 -14.04 2.53
C VAL A 28 -2.75 -14.76 3.32
N SER A 29 -1.83 -15.38 2.60
CA SER A 29 -0.67 -16.07 3.19
C SER A 29 0.57 -15.28 2.86
N VAL A 30 1.47 -15.15 3.83
CA VAL A 30 2.79 -14.55 3.65
C VAL A 30 3.82 -15.65 3.76
N LYS A 31 4.89 -15.57 2.95
CA LYS A 31 6.10 -16.35 3.16
C LYS A 31 7.23 -15.37 3.45
N PHE A 32 7.62 -15.27 4.71
CA PHE A 32 8.69 -14.38 5.16
C PHE A 32 9.97 -15.19 5.32
N ASP A 33 10.92 -14.96 4.42
CA ASP A 33 12.13 -15.76 4.29
C ASP A 33 13.28 -14.91 3.74
N GLN A 34 14.50 -15.16 4.22
CA GLN A 34 15.72 -14.43 3.83
C GLN A 34 16.06 -14.60 2.34
N SER A 35 15.60 -15.67 1.69
CA SER A 35 15.74 -15.86 0.23
C SER A 35 15.06 -14.76 -0.59
N PHE A 36 14.13 -13.99 0.01
CA PHE A 36 13.49 -12.85 -0.62
C PHE A 36 14.15 -11.50 -0.31
N ASP A 37 15.25 -11.49 0.44
CA ASP A 37 15.99 -10.26 0.74
C ASP A 37 16.65 -9.66 -0.50
N ARG A 38 17.10 -8.41 -0.38
CA ARG A 38 17.84 -7.75 -1.45
C ARG A 38 19.17 -8.46 -1.64
N ILE A 39 19.46 -8.83 -2.88
CA ILE A 39 20.78 -9.32 -3.28
C ILE A 39 21.75 -8.11 -3.35
N PRO A 40 22.92 -8.17 -2.70
CA PRO A 40 23.95 -7.14 -2.83
C PRO A 40 24.30 -6.85 -4.29
N HIS A 41 24.58 -5.59 -4.61
CA HIS A 41 24.95 -5.21 -5.96
C HIS A 41 26.33 -5.80 -6.30
N PRO A 42 26.56 -6.33 -7.52
CA PRO A 42 27.86 -6.93 -7.89
C PRO A 42 29.01 -5.91 -7.96
N ASP A 43 28.70 -4.64 -8.18
CA ASP A 43 29.66 -3.53 -8.08
C ASP A 43 29.74 -3.03 -6.63
N ALA A 44 30.90 -3.25 -6.00
CA ALA A 44 31.17 -2.86 -4.63
C ALA A 44 31.14 -1.34 -4.40
N ALA A 45 31.49 -0.52 -5.40
CA ALA A 45 31.42 0.93 -5.27
C ALA A 45 29.96 1.41 -5.21
N LEU A 46 29.08 0.79 -6.00
CA LEU A 46 27.64 1.07 -5.93
C LEU A 46 27.03 0.58 -4.62
N GLU A 47 27.48 -0.56 -4.10
CA GLU A 47 27.02 -1.08 -2.80
C GLU A 47 27.43 -0.14 -1.65
N GLU A 48 28.68 0.30 -1.62
CA GLU A 48 29.19 1.23 -0.60
C GLU A 48 28.52 2.61 -0.67
N SER A 49 28.12 3.05 -1.87
CA SER A 49 27.44 4.34 -2.06
C SER A 49 26.15 4.47 -1.23
N ILE A 50 25.52 3.35 -0.85
CA ILE A 50 24.34 3.35 0.02
C ILE A 50 24.69 3.96 1.39
N ASN A 51 25.82 3.56 1.98
CA ASN A 51 26.30 4.07 3.26
C ASN A 51 26.77 5.52 3.13
N GLU A 52 27.46 5.86 2.04
CA GLU A 52 27.91 7.23 1.78
C GLU A 52 26.73 8.20 1.72
N ILE A 53 25.69 7.84 0.95
CA ILE A 53 24.46 8.64 0.84
C ILE A 53 23.77 8.76 2.21
N TRP A 54 23.72 7.69 2.99
CA TRP A 54 23.13 7.72 4.33
C TRP A 54 23.90 8.67 5.27
N ASN A 55 25.23 8.58 5.31
CA ASN A 55 26.07 9.43 6.14
C ASN A 55 25.97 10.91 5.76
N GLN A 56 25.94 11.21 4.45
CA GLN A 56 25.72 12.58 3.97
C GLN A 56 24.36 13.13 4.42
N ARG A 57 23.29 12.32 4.35
CA ARG A 57 21.96 12.71 4.83
C ARG A 57 21.93 12.95 6.33
N LEU A 58 22.59 12.11 7.12
CA LEU A 58 22.70 12.28 8.58
C LEU A 58 23.47 13.54 8.96
N GLN A 59 24.53 13.91 8.22
CA GLN A 59 25.24 15.17 8.45
C GLN A 59 24.34 16.39 8.23
N GLN A 60 23.46 16.34 7.22
CA GLN A 60 22.53 17.42 6.91
C GLN A 60 21.33 17.46 7.87
N ASN A 61 20.85 16.29 8.30
CA ASN A 61 19.75 16.17 9.23
C ASN A 61 20.04 15.07 10.28
N PRO A 62 20.67 15.41 11.41
CA PRO A 62 21.06 14.45 12.44
C PRO A 62 19.89 13.76 13.14
N SER A 63 18.66 14.25 12.96
CA SER A 63 17.45 13.65 13.54
C SER A 63 16.91 12.47 12.72
N LEU A 64 17.41 12.25 11.50
CA LEU A 64 17.03 11.10 10.70
C LEU A 64 17.46 9.80 11.39
N TYR A 65 16.60 8.78 11.31
CA TYR A 65 16.87 7.44 11.81
C TYR A 65 16.45 6.40 10.77
N SER A 66 17.06 5.22 10.85
CA SER A 66 16.70 4.09 9.98
C SER A 66 15.49 3.37 10.55
N GLY A 67 14.65 2.83 9.67
CA GLY A 67 13.51 1.98 10.03
C GLY A 67 13.52 0.71 9.19
N THR A 68 13.24 -0.44 9.82
CA THR A 68 13.06 -1.70 9.12
C THR A 68 11.76 -1.69 8.33
N LYS A 69 11.76 -2.32 7.15
CA LYS A 69 10.61 -2.38 6.23
C LYS A 69 10.53 -3.77 5.61
N PHE A 70 9.30 -4.25 5.37
CA PHE A 70 9.07 -5.47 4.60
C PHE A 70 9.39 -5.25 3.12
N ARG A 71 10.05 -6.23 2.50
CA ARG A 71 10.37 -6.22 1.06
C ARG A 71 9.47 -7.20 0.30
N PRO A 72 8.51 -6.74 -0.51
CA PRO A 72 7.77 -7.62 -1.40
C PRO A 72 8.68 -8.04 -2.57
N GLN A 73 8.85 -9.35 -2.77
CA GLN A 73 9.64 -9.93 -3.86
C GLN A 73 8.75 -10.64 -4.87
N GLU A 74 7.85 -11.52 -4.41
CA GLU A 74 6.94 -12.29 -5.24
C GLU A 74 5.51 -12.20 -4.74
N ILE A 75 4.56 -12.39 -5.66
CA ILE A 75 3.14 -12.47 -5.35
C ILE A 75 2.44 -13.42 -6.33
N GLY A 76 1.52 -14.23 -5.83
CA GLY A 76 0.81 -15.23 -6.64
C GLY A 76 -0.42 -15.77 -5.94
N ILE A 77 -1.15 -16.63 -6.65
CA ILE A 77 -2.30 -17.38 -6.12
C ILE A 77 -1.85 -18.83 -5.98
N LEU A 78 -1.85 -19.35 -4.75
CA LEU A 78 -1.51 -20.74 -4.46
C LEU A 78 -2.80 -21.53 -4.16
N ASN A 79 -2.83 -22.79 -4.60
CA ASN A 79 -3.76 -23.78 -4.02
C ASN A 79 -3.19 -24.23 -2.67
N HIS A 80 -4.06 -24.51 -1.69
CA HIS A 80 -3.66 -24.89 -0.32
C HIS A 80 -2.50 -25.91 -0.34
N GLN A 81 -1.35 -25.51 0.21
CA GLN A 81 -0.27 -26.42 0.56
C GLN A 81 -0.06 -26.34 2.07
N ALA A 82 0.17 -27.50 2.68
CA ALA A 82 0.45 -27.63 4.10
C ALA A 82 1.94 -27.34 4.34
N ASP A 83 2.24 -26.21 4.98
CA ASP A 83 3.62 -25.81 5.31
C ASP A 83 4.02 -26.16 6.76
N GLU A 84 5.33 -26.28 6.96
CA GLU A 84 6.02 -26.57 8.23
C GLU A 84 5.66 -25.61 9.38
N LYS A 85 5.57 -26.16 10.60
CA LYS A 85 4.94 -25.51 11.77
C LYS A 85 5.62 -24.23 12.28
N ASP A 86 6.94 -24.08 12.18
CA ASP A 86 7.63 -22.94 12.82
C ASP A 86 7.62 -21.66 11.97
N LEU A 87 7.72 -21.78 10.63
CA LEU A 87 7.56 -20.63 9.72
C LEU A 87 6.11 -20.16 9.64
N ALA A 88 5.15 -21.05 9.88
CA ALA A 88 3.73 -20.72 9.85
C ALA A 88 3.34 -19.62 10.85
N LEU A 89 3.92 -19.62 12.07
CA LEU A 89 3.61 -18.61 13.08
C LEU A 89 4.16 -17.22 12.69
N ILE A 90 5.39 -17.15 12.18
CA ILE A 90 5.97 -15.87 11.72
C ILE A 90 5.16 -15.33 10.54
N ASN A 91 4.84 -16.18 9.58
CA ASN A 91 4.02 -15.83 8.42
C ASN A 91 2.63 -15.31 8.82
N GLU A 92 2.00 -15.95 9.80
CA GLU A 92 0.73 -15.48 10.36
C GLU A 92 0.88 -14.09 11.00
N ARG A 93 1.94 -13.88 11.79
CA ARG A 93 2.22 -12.58 12.42
C ARG A 93 2.50 -11.48 11.40
N VAL A 94 3.24 -11.77 10.33
CA VAL A 94 3.48 -10.79 9.25
C VAL A 94 2.18 -10.50 8.50
N SER A 95 1.38 -11.53 8.18
CA SER A 95 0.07 -11.31 7.57
C SER A 95 -0.85 -10.49 8.48
N ARG A 96 -0.81 -10.70 9.80
CA ARG A 96 -1.58 -9.92 10.77
C ARG A 96 -1.14 -8.46 10.79
N GLU A 97 0.17 -8.21 10.93
CA GLU A 97 0.73 -6.84 10.86
C GLU A 97 0.35 -6.13 9.56
N MET A 98 0.30 -6.84 8.43
CA MET A 98 -0.08 -6.27 7.14
C MET A 98 -1.52 -5.73 7.12
N PHE A 99 -2.44 -6.32 7.90
CA PHE A 99 -3.84 -5.88 7.99
C PHE A 99 -4.05 -4.90 9.16
N ASP A 100 -3.48 -5.20 10.33
CA ASP A 100 -3.55 -4.34 11.52
C ASP A 100 -2.92 -2.97 11.23
N GLY A 101 -1.81 -2.94 10.49
CA GLY A 101 -1.17 -1.71 10.04
C GLY A 101 -2.11 -0.84 9.20
N ILE A 102 -2.98 -1.42 8.36
CA ILE A 102 -3.92 -0.64 7.56
C ILE A 102 -4.95 0.06 8.44
N ILE A 103 -5.50 -0.63 9.43
CA ILE A 103 -6.43 -0.01 10.38
C ILE A 103 -5.72 1.08 11.18
N ARG A 104 -4.53 0.77 11.70
CA ARG A 104 -3.74 1.69 12.51
C ARG A 104 -3.44 2.99 11.74
N GLU A 105 -2.94 2.91 10.51
CA GLU A 105 -2.64 4.08 9.68
C GLU A 105 -3.91 4.91 9.39
N VAL A 106 -5.06 4.27 9.12
CA VAL A 106 -6.33 5.01 8.96
C VAL A 106 -6.71 5.74 10.24
N VAL A 107 -6.60 5.09 11.41
CA VAL A 107 -6.92 5.74 12.70
C VAL A 107 -5.96 6.90 12.98
N GLU A 108 -4.66 6.67 12.80
CA GLU A 108 -3.59 7.62 13.06
C GLU A 108 -3.72 8.88 12.17
N GLU A 109 -3.98 8.72 10.87
CA GLU A 109 -4.09 9.84 9.92
C GLU A 109 -5.46 10.55 9.93
N THR A 110 -6.55 9.84 10.26
CA THR A 110 -7.92 10.40 10.11
C THR A 110 -8.66 10.63 11.42
N GLY A 111 -8.18 10.06 12.54
CA GLY A 111 -8.88 10.08 13.82
C GLY A 111 -10.12 9.17 13.87
N VAL A 112 -10.45 8.46 12.79
CA VAL A 112 -11.60 7.54 12.75
C VAL A 112 -11.37 6.37 13.71
N PRO A 113 -12.30 6.08 14.64
CA PRO A 113 -12.15 4.94 15.54
C PRO A 113 -12.12 3.60 14.80
N ALA A 114 -11.21 2.70 15.21
CA ALA A 114 -11.08 1.38 14.59
C ALA A 114 -12.40 0.57 14.60
N ASN A 115 -13.23 0.70 15.65
CA ASN A 115 -14.53 0.02 15.76
C ASN A 115 -15.59 0.52 14.76
N SER A 116 -15.32 1.64 14.07
CA SER A 116 -16.16 2.19 13.02
C SER A 116 -15.73 1.74 11.62
N LEU A 117 -14.63 0.99 11.54
CA LEU A 117 -14.09 0.42 10.30
C LEU A 117 -14.47 -1.06 10.20
N THR A 118 -14.79 -1.53 9.00
CA THR A 118 -14.86 -2.96 8.74
C THR A 118 -13.47 -3.55 8.64
N GLU A 119 -13.33 -4.85 8.91
CA GLU A 119 -12.11 -5.61 8.60
C GLU A 119 -11.62 -5.30 7.18
N PRO A 120 -10.36 -4.90 6.99
CA PRO A 120 -9.82 -4.60 5.67
C PRO A 120 -9.86 -5.85 4.79
N VAL A 121 -10.18 -5.66 3.52
CA VAL A 121 -9.98 -6.69 2.50
C VAL A 121 -8.89 -6.28 1.55
N PHE A 122 -7.97 -7.20 1.25
CA PHE A 122 -6.92 -6.99 0.28
C PHE A 122 -7.48 -7.06 -1.14
N ILE A 123 -7.28 -6.00 -1.93
CA ILE A 123 -7.87 -5.86 -3.27
C ILE A 123 -6.83 -6.00 -4.41
N GLY A 124 -5.55 -6.03 -4.07
CA GLY A 124 -4.47 -6.34 -5.01
C GLY A 124 -3.20 -5.52 -4.79
N VAL A 125 -2.29 -5.61 -5.74
CA VAL A 125 -1.01 -4.88 -5.74
C VAL A 125 -0.85 -4.14 -7.06
N SER A 126 -0.49 -2.86 -6.97
CA SER A 126 -0.04 -2.08 -8.12
C SER A 126 1.44 -1.72 -7.96
N ARG A 127 2.10 -1.42 -9.08
CA ARG A 127 3.50 -1.01 -9.12
C ARG A 127 3.68 0.21 -10.00
N ARG A 128 4.44 1.21 -9.53
CA ARG A 128 4.89 2.34 -10.35
C ARG A 128 5.80 1.85 -11.47
N GLU A 129 5.75 2.48 -12.64
CA GLU A 129 6.75 2.23 -13.68
C GLU A 129 8.07 2.96 -13.39
N MET A 130 8.02 4.23 -12.95
CA MET A 130 9.21 5.09 -12.84
C MET A 130 10.31 4.58 -11.87
N ASN A 131 9.93 3.92 -10.77
CA ASN A 131 10.87 3.47 -9.73
C ASN A 131 10.54 2.08 -9.20
N VAL A 132 9.69 1.34 -9.94
CA VAL A 132 9.37 -0.07 -9.69
C VAL A 132 8.79 -0.32 -8.29
N ARG A 133 8.31 0.71 -7.57
CA ARG A 133 7.78 0.59 -6.21
C ARG A 133 6.40 -0.09 -6.22
N PRO A 134 6.26 -1.29 -5.61
CA PRO A 134 4.95 -1.92 -5.43
C PRO A 134 4.22 -1.32 -4.24
N THR A 135 2.89 -1.44 -4.25
CA THR A 135 2.02 -0.99 -3.15
C THR A 135 0.82 -1.94 -3.08
N ALA A 136 0.62 -2.54 -1.90
CA ALA A 136 -0.56 -3.32 -1.59
C ALA A 136 -1.74 -2.39 -1.30
N PHE A 137 -2.91 -2.71 -1.83
CA PHE A 137 -4.12 -1.94 -1.62
C PHE A 137 -5.15 -2.76 -0.87
N PHE A 138 -5.81 -2.08 0.06
CA PHE A 138 -6.88 -2.61 0.88
C PHE A 138 -8.12 -1.75 0.73
N PHE A 139 -9.26 -2.33 1.05
CA PHE A 139 -10.52 -1.64 1.15
C PHE A 139 -11.16 -1.91 2.50
N THR A 140 -11.55 -0.84 3.18
CA THR A 140 -12.37 -0.87 4.40
C THR A 140 -13.54 0.09 4.22
N LYS A 141 -14.67 -0.21 4.87
CA LYS A 141 -15.82 0.69 4.94
C LYS A 141 -15.82 1.36 6.31
N CYS A 142 -16.21 2.62 6.35
CA CYS A 142 -16.48 3.34 7.58
C CYS A 142 -17.99 3.48 7.78
N SER A 143 -18.46 3.32 9.03
CA SER A 143 -19.85 3.61 9.42
C SER A 143 -20.10 5.09 9.70
N ILE A 144 -19.05 5.90 9.84
CA ILE A 144 -19.11 7.35 10.01
C ILE A 144 -19.15 8.00 8.62
N ASP A 145 -20.05 8.96 8.44
CA ASP A 145 -20.16 9.71 7.20
C ASP A 145 -19.01 10.72 7.01
N SER A 146 -18.94 11.32 5.82
CA SER A 146 -17.87 12.27 5.50
C SER A 146 -17.80 13.46 6.44
N SER A 147 -18.94 13.97 6.94
CA SER A 147 -18.95 15.08 7.90
C SER A 147 -18.29 14.69 9.22
N GLY A 148 -18.69 13.54 9.79
CA GLY A 148 -18.10 13.06 11.03
C GLY A 148 -16.61 12.72 10.89
N VAL A 149 -16.20 12.15 9.74
CA VAL A 149 -14.78 11.90 9.45
C VAL A 149 -14.00 13.23 9.39
N HIS A 150 -14.56 14.27 8.74
CA HIS A 150 -13.96 15.61 8.70
C HIS A 150 -13.79 16.26 10.07
N GLU A 151 -14.74 16.07 10.99
CA GLU A 151 -14.61 16.55 12.37
C GLU A 151 -13.48 15.83 13.11
N LEU A 152 -13.42 14.49 13.00
CA LEU A 152 -12.42 13.65 13.66
C LEU A 152 -10.98 13.94 13.20
N TYR A 153 -10.79 14.25 11.92
CA TYR A 153 -9.48 14.56 11.34
C TYR A 153 -8.74 15.69 12.06
N SER A 154 -9.47 16.66 12.62
CA SER A 154 -8.87 17.75 13.40
C SER A 154 -8.16 17.28 14.69
N THR A 155 -8.45 16.06 15.12
CA THR A 155 -7.90 15.40 16.32
C THR A 155 -7.04 14.18 16.00
N ALA A 156 -6.75 13.92 14.71
CA ALA A 156 -5.94 12.81 14.28
C ALA A 156 -4.53 12.89 14.89
N GLN A 157 -4.00 11.74 15.34
CA GLN A 157 -2.67 11.66 15.95
C GLN A 157 -1.59 12.19 15.01
N ASP A 158 -1.66 11.75 13.75
CA ASP A 158 -0.71 12.08 12.69
C ASP A 158 -1.30 13.08 11.68
N GLY A 159 -2.26 13.89 12.14
CA GLY A 159 -2.86 14.99 11.36
C GLY A 159 -1.87 16.07 10.92
N TYR A 160 -0.62 16.04 11.40
CA TYR A 160 0.45 16.94 10.98
C TYR A 160 1.15 16.49 9.69
N GLU A 161 1.02 15.22 9.26
CA GLU A 161 1.66 14.70 8.04
C GLU A 161 0.93 15.13 6.76
N SER A 162 -0.35 15.48 6.88
CA SER A 162 -1.20 15.94 5.78
C SER A 162 -1.73 17.34 6.05
N THR A 163 -1.97 18.12 4.99
CA THR A 163 -2.48 19.50 5.15
C THR A 163 -3.99 19.60 5.07
N LYS A 164 -4.65 18.62 4.43
CA LYS A 164 -6.07 18.64 4.09
C LYS A 164 -6.59 17.22 3.88
N MET A 165 -7.85 17.02 4.25
CA MET A 165 -8.64 15.84 3.88
C MET A 165 -9.74 16.23 2.88
N TYR A 166 -10.10 15.30 2.00
CA TYR A 166 -11.18 15.46 1.02
C TYR A 166 -12.05 14.20 0.98
N ALA A 167 -13.36 14.35 1.18
CA ALA A 167 -14.33 13.34 0.81
C ALA A 167 -14.78 13.56 -0.63
N VAL A 168 -14.62 12.54 -1.48
CA VAL A 168 -14.89 12.65 -2.93
C VAL A 168 -15.70 11.46 -3.43
N SER A 169 -16.52 11.71 -4.44
CA SER A 169 -17.19 10.68 -5.22
C SER A 169 -16.20 9.89 -6.09
N GLU A 170 -16.64 8.73 -6.62
CA GLU A 170 -15.84 7.94 -7.56
C GLU A 170 -15.50 8.72 -8.85
N GLU A 171 -16.41 9.59 -9.28
CA GLU A 171 -16.22 10.43 -10.47
C GLU A 171 -15.15 11.50 -10.25
N GLU A 172 -15.20 12.19 -9.11
CA GLU A 172 -14.18 13.17 -8.72
C GLU A 172 -12.81 12.49 -8.54
N LEU A 173 -12.78 11.34 -7.88
CA LEU A 173 -11.55 10.57 -7.68
C LEU A 173 -10.90 10.17 -9.02
N ARG A 174 -11.70 9.80 -10.03
CA ARG A 174 -11.23 9.57 -11.39
C ARG A 174 -10.53 10.79 -11.97
N GLY A 175 -11.10 11.98 -11.79
CA GLY A 175 -10.47 13.23 -12.19
C GLY A 175 -9.14 13.49 -11.48
N MET A 176 -9.07 13.17 -10.18
CA MET A 176 -7.87 13.34 -9.36
C MET A 176 -6.72 12.40 -9.75
N THR A 177 -6.99 11.21 -10.29
CA THR A 177 -5.94 10.25 -10.68
C THR A 177 -4.89 10.81 -11.63
N LYS A 178 -5.22 11.83 -12.42
CA LYS A 178 -4.27 12.50 -13.32
C LYS A 178 -3.08 13.16 -12.60
N ARG A 179 -3.20 13.40 -11.29
CA ARG A 179 -2.16 14.01 -10.44
C ARG A 179 -1.62 13.05 -9.40
N MET A 180 -2.05 11.79 -9.43
CA MET A 180 -1.64 10.80 -8.46
C MET A 180 -0.40 10.05 -8.94
N PRO A 181 0.49 9.60 -8.02
CA PRO A 181 1.57 8.70 -8.39
C PRO A 181 1.02 7.41 -8.99
N GLY A 182 1.77 6.80 -9.91
CA GLY A 182 1.29 5.63 -10.65
C GLY A 182 0.74 4.49 -9.79
N CYS A 183 1.36 4.16 -8.65
CA CYS A 183 0.79 3.11 -7.79
C CYS A 183 -0.60 3.48 -7.25
N HIS A 184 -0.88 4.75 -6.95
CA HIS A 184 -2.20 5.19 -6.51
C HIS A 184 -3.21 5.16 -7.69
N CYS A 185 -2.78 5.48 -8.91
CA CYS A 185 -3.60 5.27 -10.12
C CYS A 185 -3.98 3.78 -10.28
N GLY A 186 -3.02 2.88 -10.05
CA GLY A 186 -3.26 1.44 -10.03
C GLY A 186 -4.18 1.01 -8.87
N GLY A 187 -4.05 1.62 -7.70
CA GLY A 187 -4.96 1.43 -6.58
C GLY A 187 -6.41 1.79 -6.93
N PHE A 188 -6.62 2.93 -7.60
CA PHE A 188 -7.94 3.30 -8.11
C PHE A 188 -8.47 2.31 -9.16
N ALA A 189 -7.60 1.76 -10.02
CA ALA A 189 -8.00 0.70 -10.95
C ALA A 189 -8.46 -0.57 -10.23
N LEU A 190 -7.74 -1.02 -9.19
CA LEU A 190 -8.12 -2.15 -8.34
C LEU A 190 -9.46 -1.89 -7.63
N TYR A 191 -9.65 -0.70 -7.07
CA TYR A 191 -10.91 -0.29 -6.45
C TYR A 191 -12.08 -0.40 -7.43
N LYS A 192 -11.94 0.09 -8.67
CA LYS A 192 -12.99 -0.04 -9.70
C LYS A 192 -13.30 -1.49 -10.04
N LEU A 193 -12.29 -2.34 -10.17
CA LEU A 193 -12.48 -3.77 -10.42
C LEU A 193 -13.29 -4.42 -9.29
N MET A 194 -12.95 -4.09 -8.03
CA MET A 194 -13.69 -4.56 -6.87
C MET A 194 -15.14 -4.06 -6.84
N ARG A 195 -15.37 -2.75 -7.07
CA ARG A 195 -16.71 -2.16 -7.12
C ARG A 195 -17.58 -2.79 -8.21
N ASN A 196 -17.00 -3.08 -9.37
CA ASN A 196 -17.70 -3.72 -10.47
C ASN A 196 -18.03 -5.19 -10.19
N ALA A 197 -17.15 -5.92 -9.49
CA ALA A 197 -17.43 -7.29 -9.06
C ALA A 197 -18.56 -7.32 -8.03
N ALA A 198 -18.57 -6.39 -7.07
CA ALA A 198 -19.61 -6.29 -6.05
C ALA A 198 -21.01 -5.97 -6.61
N LYS A 199 -21.11 -5.32 -7.78
CA LYS A 199 -22.39 -5.07 -8.49
C LYS A 199 -22.92 -6.29 -9.24
N LYS A 200 -22.08 -7.31 -9.47
CA LYS A 200 -22.44 -8.53 -10.20
C LYS A 200 -22.85 -9.69 -9.29
N LEU A 201 -22.70 -9.50 -7.98
CA LEU A 201 -23.16 -10.40 -6.92
C LEU A 201 -24.55 -9.95 -6.46
#